data_AF-A0A3P7XYL3-F1
#
_entry.id   AF-A0A3P7XYL3-F1
#
_cell.length_a   1.000
_cell.length_b   1.000
_cell.length_c   1.000
_cell.angle_alpha   90.00
_cell.angle_beta   90.00
_cell.angle_gamma   90.00
#
_symmetry.space_group_name_H-M   'P 1'
#
loop_
_entity.id
_entity.type
_entity.pdbx_description
1 polymer ?
#
loop_
_entity_poly.entity_id
_entity_poly.type
_entity_poly.pdbx_seq_one_letter_code
_entity_poly.pdbx_strand_id
1 'polypeptide(L)'
;MLLSVKLHRSALSGMDPSSIEQLTPLAKTFIGPQLSQALKKGVPFPLKDSITFVDPQLNTRDGYIELATDFVLNENALRRKIQETFANINI
;
A
#
# COMPACT_ATOMS: atom_id res chain seq x y z
N MET A 1 3.82 11.39 8.34
CA MET A 1 2.48 11.31 8.96
C MET A 1 2.61 10.89 10.41
N LEU A 2 2.20 11.73 11.36
CA LEU A 2 2.19 11.38 12.79
C LEU A 2 0.85 10.71 13.11
N LEU A 3 0.90 9.44 13.54
CA LEU A 3 -0.27 8.72 14.05
C LEU A 3 -0.71 9.43 15.34
N SER A 4 -1.82 10.16 15.31
CA SER A 4 -2.41 10.84 16.47
C SER A 4 -3.58 10.01 16.97
N VAL A 5 -3.43 9.41 18.14
CA VAL A 5 -4.51 8.66 18.80
C VAL A 5 -5.30 9.66 19.63
N LYS A 6 -6.59 9.82 19.32
CA LYS A 6 -7.49 10.72 20.05
C LYS A 6 -8.71 9.97 20.56
N LEU A 7 -9.21 10.38 21.72
CA LEU A 7 -10.46 9.86 22.26
C LEU A 7 -11.63 10.25 21.33
N HIS A 8 -12.23 9.27 20.67
CA HIS A 8 -13.37 9.51 19.78
C HIS A 8 -14.72 9.46 20.55
N ARG A 9 -14.90 8.44 21.40
CA ARG A 9 -16.04 8.29 22.32
C ARG A 9 -15.60 7.52 23.57
N SER A 10 -16.18 7.85 24.72
CA SER A 10 -16.01 7.12 25.98
C SER A 10 -17.37 6.78 26.58
N ALA A 11 -17.55 5.55 27.05
CA ALA A 11 -18.68 5.17 27.90
C ALA A 11 -18.42 5.49 29.39
N LEU A 12 -17.19 5.89 29.73
CA LEU A 12 -16.76 6.22 31.08
C LEU A 12 -16.76 7.73 31.27
N SER A 13 -17.55 8.20 32.24
CA SER A 13 -17.64 9.61 32.63
C SER A 13 -16.35 10.09 33.28
N GLY A 14 -15.86 11.27 32.90
CA GLY A 14 -14.67 11.89 33.51
C GLY A 14 -13.32 11.41 32.95
N MET A 15 -13.32 10.63 31.86
CA MET A 15 -12.07 10.26 31.19
C MET A 15 -11.44 11.48 30.50
N ASP A 16 -10.22 11.81 30.90
CA ASP A 16 -9.43 12.89 30.30
C ASP A 16 -8.85 12.45 28.93
N PRO A 17 -9.17 13.14 27.83
CA PRO A 17 -8.64 12.84 26.51
C PRO A 17 -7.10 12.77 26.45
N SER A 18 -6.39 13.57 27.27
CA SER A 18 -4.92 13.60 27.26
C SER A 18 -4.30 12.28 27.74
N SER A 19 -5.04 11.53 28.57
CA SER A 19 -4.61 10.22 29.08
C SER A 19 -4.61 9.15 27.97
N ILE A 20 -5.45 9.30 26.94
CA ILE A 20 -5.50 8.40 25.79
C ILE A 20 -4.36 8.70 24.80
N GLU A 21 -3.93 9.95 24.69
CA GLU A 21 -2.79 10.31 23.85
C GLU A 21 -1.49 9.62 24.32
N GLN A 22 -1.39 9.29 25.61
CA GLN A 22 -0.28 8.51 26.18
C GLN A 22 -0.21 7.06 25.65
N LEU A 23 -1.27 6.55 25.01
CA LEU A 23 -1.29 5.24 24.34
C LEU A 23 -0.74 5.30 22.90
N THR A 24 -0.49 6.49 22.37
CA THR A 24 0.12 6.69 21.03
C THR A 24 1.42 5.89 20.82
N PRO A 25 2.34 5.76 21.80
CA PRO A 25 3.53 4.92 21.66
C PRO A 25 3.18 3.44 21.44
N LEU A 26 2.16 2.90 22.12
CA LEU A 26 1.72 1.51 21.96
C LEU A 26 1.15 1.27 20.55
N ALA A 27 0.35 2.20 20.04
CA ALA A 27 -0.17 2.13 18.67
C ALA A 27 0.97 2.09 17.64
N LYS A 28 2.04 2.88 17.82
CA LYS A 28 3.24 2.80 16.96
C LYS A 28 3.92 1.43 17.05
N THR A 29 4.04 0.87 18.24
CA THR A 29 4.69 -0.43 18.47
C THR A 29 3.94 -1.59 17.85
N PHE A 30 2.60 -1.60 17.90
CA PHE A 30 1.80 -2.75 17.43
C PHE A 30 1.27 -2.59 16.00
N ILE A 31 0.86 -1.37 15.60
CA ILE A 31 0.25 -1.13 14.28
C ILE A 31 1.32 -0.83 13.23
N GLY A 32 2.38 -0.12 13.60
CA GLY A 32 3.48 0.24 12.69
C GLY A 32 4.10 -0.94 11.96
N PRO A 33 4.49 -2.03 12.67
CA PRO A 33 5.07 -3.22 12.03
C PRO A 33 4.11 -3.92 11.08
N GLN A 34 2.83 -4.07 11.45
CA GLN A 34 1.83 -4.73 10.62
C GLN A 34 1.56 -3.93 9.34
N LEU A 35 1.44 -2.60 9.45
CA LEU A 35 1.27 -1.72 8.30
C LEU A 35 2.49 -1.76 7.38
N SER A 36 3.71 -1.72 7.95
CA SER A 36 4.95 -1.87 7.18
C SER A 36 5.02 -3.22 6.48
N GLN A 37 4.59 -4.30 7.14
CA GLN A 37 4.57 -5.64 6.56
C GLN A 37 3.54 -5.75 5.42
N ALA A 38 2.37 -5.14 5.57
CA ALA A 38 1.35 -5.09 4.51
C ALA A 38 1.85 -4.27 3.30
N LEU A 39 2.49 -3.13 3.53
CA LEU A 39 3.11 -2.32 2.47
C LEU A 39 4.24 -3.09 1.76
N LYS A 40 5.08 -3.83 2.51
CA LYS A 40 6.15 -4.67 1.94
C LYS A 40 5.63 -5.85 1.13
N LYS A 41 4.48 -6.42 1.49
CA LYS A 41 3.81 -7.45 0.68
C LYS A 41 3.39 -6.89 -0.69
N GLY A 42 3.18 -5.57 -0.77
CA GLY A 42 2.82 -4.86 -1.99
C GLY A 42 1.42 -5.23 -2.48
N VAL A 43 0.96 -4.50 -3.49
CA VAL A 43 -0.18 -4.92 -4.30
C VAL A 43 0.39 -5.56 -5.57
N PRO A 44 0.00 -6.79 -5.93
CA PRO A 44 0.50 -7.40 -7.16
C PRO A 44 0.07 -6.56 -8.37
N PHE A 45 1.03 -5.97 -9.06
CA PHE A 45 0.77 -5.24 -10.29
C PHE A 45 0.38 -6.24 -11.40
N PRO A 46 -0.64 -5.96 -12.24
CA PRO A 46 -1.11 -6.90 -13.26
C PRO A 46 -0.02 -7.40 -14.21
N LEU A 47 1.04 -6.62 -14.40
CA LEU A 47 2.18 -6.90 -15.29
C LEU A 47 3.43 -7.37 -14.55
N LYS A 48 3.27 -7.91 -13.32
CA LYS A 48 4.34 -8.60 -12.59
C LYS A 48 5.07 -9.57 -13.52
N ASP A 49 6.40 -9.50 -13.52
CA ASP A 49 7.36 -10.27 -14.34
C ASP A 49 7.49 -9.86 -15.83
N SER A 50 6.58 -9.03 -16.36
CA SER A 50 6.66 -8.49 -17.73
C SER A 50 7.23 -7.07 -17.78
N ILE A 51 7.15 -6.33 -16.68
CA ILE A 51 7.65 -4.96 -16.55
C ILE A 51 8.42 -4.83 -15.24
N THR A 52 9.63 -4.26 -15.34
CA THR A 52 10.45 -3.86 -14.19
C THR A 52 10.49 -2.34 -14.13
N PHE A 53 10.05 -1.77 -13.01
CA PHE A 53 10.12 -0.33 -12.78
C PHE A 53 11.56 0.12 -12.49
N VAL A 54 11.93 1.26 -13.07
CA VAL A 54 13.22 1.92 -12.90
C VAL A 54 12.97 3.25 -12.20
N ASP A 55 13.65 3.43 -11.06
CA ASP A 55 13.54 4.61 -10.19
C ASP A 55 12.09 5.07 -9.92
N PRO A 56 11.22 4.22 -9.34
CA PRO A 56 9.83 4.58 -9.11
C PRO A 56 9.68 5.65 -8.03
N GLN A 57 8.97 6.71 -8.38
CA GLN A 57 8.59 7.82 -7.51
C GLN A 57 7.10 7.74 -7.19
N LEU A 58 6.76 7.84 -5.90
CA LEU A 58 5.38 7.85 -5.42
C LEU A 58 4.99 9.27 -5.00
N ASN A 59 4.04 9.85 -5.74
CA ASN A 59 3.51 11.18 -5.44
C ASN A 59 2.10 11.05 -4.88
N THR A 60 1.88 11.60 -3.68
CA THR A 60 0.53 11.67 -3.10
C THR A 60 -0.24 12.81 -3.75
N ARG A 61 -1.41 12.51 -4.32
CA ARG A 61 -2.36 13.48 -4.90
C ARG A 61 -3.69 13.40 -4.16
N ASP A 62 -4.57 14.36 -4.39
CA ASP A 62 -5.90 14.31 -3.79
C ASP A 62 -6.73 13.20 -4.43
N GLY A 63 -7.17 12.23 -3.62
CA GLY A 63 -7.97 11.09 -4.07
C GLY A 63 -7.21 9.93 -4.72
N TYR A 64 -5.89 10.04 -5.00
CA TYR A 64 -5.10 8.95 -5.58
C TYR A 64 -3.59 9.03 -5.27
N ILE A 65 -2.88 7.93 -5.50
CA ILE A 65 -1.42 7.86 -5.47
C ILE A 65 -0.92 7.74 -6.92
N GLU A 66 -0.03 8.64 -7.31
CA GLU A 66 0.62 8.64 -8.62
C GLU A 66 1.94 7.87 -8.53
N LEU A 67 2.15 6.91 -9.44
CA LEU A 67 3.40 6.19 -9.62
C LEU A 67 4.07 6.69 -10.90
N ALA A 68 5.15 7.45 -10.76
CA ALA A 68 5.96 7.94 -11.88
C ALA A 68 7.25 7.13 -11.94
N THR A 69 7.53 6.46 -13.05
CA THR A 69 8.68 5.56 -13.18
C THR A 69 9.00 5.34 -14.65
N ASP A 70 10.28 5.18 -14.96
CA ASP A 70 10.69 4.52 -16.19
C ASP A 70 10.48 3.02 -16.07
N PHE A 71 10.51 2.29 -17.18
CA PHE A 71 10.34 0.84 -17.12
C PHE A 71 11.16 0.09 -18.16
N VAL A 72 11.59 -1.10 -17.79
CA VAL A 72 12.18 -2.08 -18.70
C VAL A 72 11.18 -3.18 -18.95
N LEU A 73 10.96 -3.46 -20.22
CA LEU A 73 10.02 -4.48 -20.66
C LEU A 73 10.73 -5.82 -20.86
N ASN A 74 10.18 -6.88 -20.30
CA ASN A 74 10.56 -8.25 -20.63
C ASN A 74 9.66 -8.77 -21.75
N GLU A 75 10.07 -8.57 -22.99
CA GLU A 75 9.28 -8.94 -24.18
C GLU A 75 8.87 -10.41 -24.19
N ASN A 76 9.75 -11.30 -23.75
CA ASN A 76 9.47 -12.74 -23.73
C ASN A 76 8.36 -13.09 -22.74
N ALA A 77 8.40 -12.49 -21.55
CA ALA A 77 7.35 -12.67 -20.54
C ALA A 77 6.03 -12.04 -21.00
N LEU A 78 6.08 -10.84 -21.60
CA LEU A 78 4.90 -10.17 -22.11
C LEU A 78 4.22 -10.98 -23.23
N ARG A 79 4.98 -11.46 -24.21
CA ARG A 79 4.47 -12.27 -25.33
C ARG A 79 3.79 -13.53 -24.83
N ARG A 80 4.39 -14.22 -23.86
CA ARG A 80 3.80 -15.41 -23.23
C ARG A 80 2.46 -15.08 -22.55
N LYS A 81 2.42 -13.99 -21.79
CA LYS A 81 1.20 -13.56 -21.09
C LYS A 81 0.08 -13.13 -22.05
N ILE A 82 0.43 -12.48 -23.15
CA ILE A 82 -0.48 -12.19 -24.26
C ILE A 82 -1.03 -13.50 -24.83
N GLN A 83 -0.16 -14.45 -25.19
CA GLN A 83 -0.58 -15.76 -25.72
C GLN A 83 -1.49 -16.52 -24.75
N GLU A 84 -1.18 -16.57 -23.46
CA GLU A 84 -2.04 -17.19 -22.43
C GLU A 84 -3.40 -16.48 -22.33
N THR A 85 -3.42 -15.15 -22.37
CA THR A 85 -4.66 -14.37 -22.26
C THR A 85 -5.57 -14.61 -23.48
N PHE A 86 -5.01 -14.61 -24.69
CA PHE A 86 -5.76 -14.80 -25.94
C PHE A 86 -6.04 -16.27 -26.28
N ALA A 87 -5.26 -17.24 -25.77
CA ALA A 87 -5.58 -18.66 -25.90
C ALA A 87 -6.83 -19.06 -25.10
N ASN A 88 -7.15 -18.31 -24.04
CA ASN A 88 -8.39 -18.48 -23.28
C ASN A 88 -9.60 -17.76 -23.91
N ILE A 89 -9.39 -17.03 -25.01
CA ILE A 89 -10.44 -16.39 -25.81
C ILE A 89 -10.60 -17.23 -27.09
N ASN A 90 -11.06 -18.48 -26.95
CA ASN A 90 -11.62 -19.20 -28.09
C ASN A 90 -13.03 -18.66 -28.35
N ILE A 91 -13.15 -17.80 -29.37
CA ILE A 91 -14.41 -17.51 -30.08
C ILE A 91 -14.50 -18.50 -31.23
#